data_AF-A0A1G7ZR95-F1
#
_entry.id   AF-A0A1G7ZR95-F1
#
_cell.length_a   1.000
_cell.length_b   1.000
_cell.length_c   1.000
_cell.angle_alpha   90.00
_cell.angle_beta   90.00
_cell.angle_gamma   90.00
#
_symmetry.space_group_name_H-M   'P 1'
#
loop_
_entity.id
_entity.type
_entity.pdbx_description
1 polymer ?
#
loop_
_entity_poly.entity_id
_entity_poly.type
_entity_poly.pdbx_seq_one_letter_code
_entity_poly.pdbx_strand_id
1 'polypeptide(L)'
;MSQDFEPTPRPTHSPWGGVQSAKEYAPGIWSVCTPSHGGFSLSPERNAKVADCWRSDTGWYEEDCEWAIVCATWPEFFTEVWRLQADVTLRNWHPDGYEATHGVTLTAANSHAVAEREFWERHIEDFVVRSAWGDHMAWVPEGFVGVIAGIGRRPVCGSPREERYFLVPASEYRLGSHGFVIDRARHAEIPAPTNPHERRQRAA
;
A
#
# COMPACT_ATOMS: atom_id res chain seq x y z
N MET A 1 8.27 -13.59 33.89
CA MET A 1 7.09 -13.27 34.73
C MET A 1 6.04 -12.75 33.77
N SER A 2 4.91 -13.45 33.64
CA SER A 2 3.77 -12.92 32.87
C SER A 2 3.37 -11.62 33.56
N GLN A 3 3.46 -10.48 32.87
CA GLN A 3 2.76 -9.30 33.35
C GLN A 3 1.28 -9.59 33.14
N ASP A 4 0.54 -9.68 34.22
CA ASP A 4 -0.91 -9.79 34.16
C ASP A 4 -1.42 -8.41 33.75
N PHE A 5 -2.00 -8.34 32.55
CA PHE A 5 -2.69 -7.15 32.05
C PHE A 5 -4.15 -7.24 32.44
N GLU A 6 -4.74 -6.11 32.80
CA GLU A 6 -6.16 -6.05 33.16
C GLU A 6 -7.05 -5.93 31.92
N PRO A 7 -8.23 -6.56 31.91
CA PRO A 7 -9.26 -6.30 30.90
C PRO A 7 -9.67 -4.83 30.90
N THR A 8 -10.04 -4.33 29.73
CA THR A 8 -10.54 -2.96 29.58
C THR A 8 -11.99 -2.96 29.11
N PRO A 9 -12.75 -1.87 29.34
CA PRO A 9 -14.09 -1.76 28.78
C PRO A 9 -14.10 -1.93 27.26
N ARG A 10 -15.11 -2.63 26.74
CA ARG A 10 -15.30 -2.82 25.30
C ARG A 10 -15.29 -1.47 24.57
N PRO A 11 -14.44 -1.29 23.54
CA PRO A 11 -14.45 -0.08 22.72
C PRO A 11 -15.79 0.11 22.01
N THR A 12 -16.31 1.33 22.06
CA THR A 12 -17.55 1.73 21.35
C THR A 12 -17.27 2.63 20.14
N HIS A 13 -16.09 3.25 20.10
CA HIS A 13 -15.63 4.12 19.03
C HIS A 13 -14.18 3.76 18.68
N SER A 14 -13.81 4.02 17.44
CA SER A 14 -12.47 3.83 16.87
C SER A 14 -12.15 4.99 15.92
N PRO A 15 -10.90 5.13 15.45
CA PRO A 15 -10.55 6.09 14.41
C PRO A 15 -11.36 5.93 13.12
N TRP A 16 -11.88 4.73 12.86
CA TRP A 16 -12.69 4.41 11.67
C TRP A 16 -14.20 4.54 11.91
N GLY A 17 -14.60 5.12 13.05
CA GLY A 17 -15.99 5.37 13.42
C GLY A 17 -16.54 4.44 14.49
N GLY A 18 -17.86 4.34 14.56
CA GLY A 18 -18.58 3.54 15.56
C GLY A 18 -18.30 2.04 15.40
N VAL A 19 -17.96 1.39 16.52
CA VAL A 19 -17.62 -0.03 16.55
C VAL A 19 -18.89 -0.88 16.38
N GLN A 20 -18.95 -1.70 15.34
CA GLN A 20 -20.05 -2.64 15.11
C GLN A 20 -19.86 -3.92 15.90
N SER A 21 -18.64 -4.45 15.89
CA SER A 21 -18.28 -5.62 16.68
C SER A 21 -16.91 -5.45 17.31
N ALA A 22 -16.75 -6.00 18.51
CA ALA A 22 -15.48 -6.04 19.21
C ALA A 22 -15.37 -7.35 19.98
N LYS A 23 -14.21 -7.99 19.87
CA LYS A 23 -13.86 -9.22 20.58
C LYS A 23 -12.58 -8.96 21.37
N GLU A 24 -12.63 -9.21 22.68
CA GLU A 24 -11.42 -9.22 23.50
C GLU A 24 -10.61 -10.46 23.13
N TYR A 25 -9.42 -10.25 22.58
CA TYR A 25 -8.50 -11.31 22.19
C TYR A 25 -7.70 -11.80 23.41
N ALA A 26 -7.29 -10.85 24.25
CA ALA A 26 -6.62 -11.05 25.52
C ALA A 26 -6.90 -9.82 26.40
N PRO A 27 -6.70 -9.88 27.74
CA PRO A 27 -6.86 -8.72 28.61
C PRO A 27 -6.11 -7.49 28.08
N GLY A 28 -6.89 -6.44 27.78
CA GLY A 28 -6.40 -5.18 27.24
C GLY A 28 -6.08 -5.18 25.74
N ILE A 29 -6.48 -6.21 24.99
CA ILE A 29 -6.34 -6.32 23.52
C ILE A 29 -7.70 -6.60 22.91
N TRP A 30 -8.23 -5.64 22.15
CA TRP A 30 -9.50 -5.76 21.45
C TRP A 30 -9.29 -5.82 19.95
N SER A 31 -9.88 -6.80 19.27
CA SER A 31 -10.09 -6.73 17.83
C SER A 31 -11.44 -6.09 17.58
N VAL A 32 -11.47 -5.06 16.75
CA VAL A 32 -12.67 -4.29 16.41
C VAL A 32 -12.95 -4.34 14.92
N CYS A 33 -14.21 -4.19 14.57
CA CYS A 33 -14.66 -4.03 13.19
C CYS A 33 -15.73 -2.92 13.14
N THR A 34 -15.65 -2.11 12.09
CA THR A 34 -16.56 -1.00 11.76
C THR A 34 -17.10 -1.20 10.33
N PRO A 35 -18.05 -0.37 9.84
CA PRO A 35 -18.56 -0.54 8.48
C PRO A 35 -17.52 -0.35 7.36
N SER A 36 -16.43 0.36 7.63
CA SER A 36 -15.43 0.70 6.62
C SER A 36 -14.10 -0.05 6.79
N HIS A 37 -13.66 -0.22 8.04
CA HIS A 37 -12.36 -0.79 8.41
C HIS A 37 -12.45 -1.51 9.77
N GLY A 38 -11.32 -1.94 10.29
CA GLY A 38 -11.17 -2.55 11.60
C GLY A 38 -9.74 -2.47 12.09
N GLY A 39 -9.45 -3.24 13.14
CA GLY A 39 -8.09 -3.33 13.65
C GLY A 39 -8.04 -3.81 15.08
N PHE A 40 -6.93 -3.50 15.74
CA PHE A 40 -6.71 -3.78 17.14
C PHE A 40 -6.66 -2.49 17.97
N SER A 41 -7.19 -2.55 19.19
CA SER A 41 -7.02 -1.55 20.23
C SER A 41 -6.27 -2.17 21.40
N LEU A 42 -5.27 -1.45 21.89
CA LEU A 42 -4.50 -1.83 23.05
C LEU A 42 -4.82 -0.91 24.22
N SER A 43 -4.87 -1.47 25.43
CA SER A 43 -4.82 -0.66 26.65
C SER A 43 -3.53 0.18 26.67
N PRO A 44 -3.48 1.32 27.38
CA PRO A 44 -2.26 2.11 27.52
C PRO A 44 -1.05 1.29 27.99
N GLU A 45 -1.27 0.35 28.91
CA GLU A 45 -0.23 -0.53 29.47
C GLU A 45 0.29 -1.52 28.42
N ARG A 46 -0.60 -2.11 27.61
CA ARG A 46 -0.23 -2.97 26.47
C ARG A 46 0.53 -2.15 25.43
N ASN A 47 0.01 -0.99 25.05
CA ASN A 47 0.60 -0.14 24.03
C ASN A 47 2.02 0.31 24.41
N ALA A 48 2.27 0.57 25.69
CA ALA A 48 3.59 0.90 26.22
C ALA A 48 4.63 -0.23 26.07
N LYS A 49 4.22 -1.47 25.76
CA LYS A 49 5.13 -2.59 25.47
C LYS A 49 5.46 -2.77 24.01
N VAL A 50 4.72 -2.14 23.10
CA VAL A 50 5.08 -2.11 21.68
C VAL A 50 6.40 -1.34 21.54
N ALA A 51 7.32 -1.85 20.71
CA ALA A 51 8.59 -1.20 20.43
C ALA A 51 8.37 0.24 19.93
N ASP A 52 9.22 1.18 20.36
CA ASP A 52 9.03 2.61 20.07
C ASP A 52 8.92 2.91 18.56
N CYS A 53 9.62 2.15 17.71
CA CYS A 53 9.57 2.30 16.25
C CYS A 53 8.23 1.88 15.61
N TRP A 54 7.36 1.21 16.36
CA TRP A 54 6.05 0.71 15.90
C TRP A 54 4.88 1.24 16.72
N ARG A 55 5.14 1.88 17.87
CA ARG A 55 4.11 2.22 18.83
C ARG A 55 3.18 3.30 18.25
N SER A 56 1.89 2.99 18.20
CA SER A 56 0.83 3.95 17.87
C SER A 56 0.64 4.94 19.02
N ASP A 57 0.55 6.24 18.72
CA ASP A 57 0.25 7.29 19.71
C ASP A 57 -1.15 7.15 20.31
N THR A 58 -2.07 6.49 19.59
CA THR A 58 -3.48 6.35 19.99
C THR A 58 -3.82 4.98 20.55
N GLY A 59 -2.89 4.02 20.46
CA GLY A 59 -3.13 2.62 20.83
C GLY A 59 -4.02 1.84 19.85
N TRP A 60 -4.34 2.43 18.69
CA TRP A 60 -5.05 1.78 17.58
C TRP A 60 -4.08 1.33 16.51
N TYR A 61 -4.35 0.14 15.96
CA TYR A 61 -3.56 -0.54 14.93
C TYR A 61 -4.52 -1.03 13.85
N GLU A 62 -4.43 -0.46 12.65
CA GLU A 62 -5.24 -0.76 11.46
C GLU A 62 -5.13 -2.22 10.97
N GLU A 63 -6.21 -2.74 10.36
CA GLU A 63 -6.37 -4.17 10.02
C GLU A 63 -5.63 -4.67 8.77
N ASP A 64 -5.25 -3.81 7.84
CA ASP A 64 -4.53 -4.19 6.62
C ASP A 64 -3.01 -4.30 6.87
N CYS A 65 -2.45 -3.44 7.72
CA CYS A 65 -1.00 -3.40 7.95
C CYS A 65 -0.55 -3.46 9.41
N GLU A 66 -1.13 -2.65 10.29
CA GLU A 66 -0.62 -2.44 11.65
C GLU A 66 -0.99 -3.56 12.63
N TRP A 67 -2.01 -4.38 12.34
CA TRP A 67 -2.34 -5.58 13.12
C TRP A 67 -1.13 -6.51 13.29
N ALA A 68 -0.22 -6.51 12.30
CA ALA A 68 0.99 -7.31 12.31
C ALA A 68 1.95 -6.88 13.43
N ILE A 69 1.92 -5.61 13.85
CA ILE A 69 2.67 -5.10 15.01
C ILE A 69 2.16 -5.74 16.29
N VAL A 70 0.84 -5.83 16.46
CA VAL A 70 0.21 -6.50 17.61
C VAL A 70 0.59 -7.98 17.62
N CYS A 71 0.54 -8.64 16.45
CA CYS A 71 0.96 -10.03 16.32
C CYS A 71 2.44 -10.26 16.65
N ALA A 72 3.34 -9.38 16.21
CA ALA A 72 4.77 -9.45 16.51
C ALA A 72 5.09 -9.16 17.98
N THR A 73 4.30 -8.30 18.64
CA THR A 73 4.50 -7.94 20.04
C THR A 73 3.98 -9.03 21.00
N TRP A 74 2.88 -9.70 20.66
CA TRP A 74 2.30 -10.79 21.46
C TRP A 74 2.04 -12.05 20.62
N PRO A 75 3.10 -12.71 20.11
CA PRO A 75 2.97 -13.85 19.21
C PRO A 75 2.24 -15.04 19.84
N GLU A 76 2.20 -15.15 21.16
CA GLU A 76 1.54 -16.22 21.91
C GLU A 76 0.01 -16.27 21.70
N PHE A 77 -0.62 -15.17 21.27
CA PHE A 77 -2.06 -15.12 21.01
C PHE A 77 -2.43 -15.47 19.57
N PHE A 78 -1.44 -15.71 18.71
CA PHE A 78 -1.64 -15.91 17.29
C PHE A 78 -1.11 -17.26 16.82
N THR A 79 -1.80 -17.84 15.84
CA THR A 79 -1.34 -19.10 15.23
C THR A 79 -0.08 -18.87 14.41
N GLU A 80 0.63 -19.94 14.09
CA GLU A 80 1.83 -19.86 13.25
C GLU A 80 1.58 -19.21 11.89
N VAL A 81 0.43 -19.51 11.26
CA VAL A 81 0.04 -18.90 9.99
C VAL A 81 -0.07 -17.39 10.11
N TRP A 82 -0.71 -16.90 11.17
CA TRP A 82 -0.84 -15.46 11.42
C TRP A 82 0.51 -14.80 11.69
N ARG A 83 1.41 -15.46 12.42
CA ARG A 83 2.76 -14.95 12.68
C ARG A 83 3.60 -14.84 11.39
N LEU A 84 3.52 -15.84 10.51
CA LEU A 84 4.19 -15.79 9.21
C LEU A 84 3.62 -14.68 8.32
N GLN A 85 2.31 -14.48 8.33
CA GLN A 85 1.67 -13.37 7.61
C GLN A 85 2.08 -12.02 8.19
N ALA A 86 2.11 -11.88 9.52
CA ALA A 86 2.53 -10.66 10.19
C ALA A 86 3.97 -10.29 9.83
N ASP A 87 4.89 -11.26 9.80
CA ASP A 87 6.27 -11.03 9.36
C ASP A 87 6.35 -10.46 7.93
N VAL A 88 5.61 -11.07 6.99
CA VAL A 88 5.53 -10.60 5.59
C VAL A 88 4.92 -9.20 5.53
N THR A 89 3.84 -8.95 6.27
CA THR A 89 3.17 -7.64 6.34
C THR A 89 4.12 -6.57 6.87
N LEU A 90 4.82 -6.81 7.99
CA LEU A 90 5.76 -5.85 8.56
C LEU A 90 6.90 -5.51 7.61
N ARG A 91 7.48 -6.51 6.92
CA ARG A 91 8.52 -6.26 5.90
C ARG A 91 8.03 -5.39 4.76
N ASN A 92 6.76 -5.51 4.37
CA ASN A 92 6.19 -4.80 3.22
C ASN A 92 5.60 -3.44 3.58
N TRP A 93 5.13 -3.22 4.80
CA TRP A 93 4.43 -1.98 5.21
C TRP A 93 5.23 -1.13 6.19
N HIS A 94 6.07 -1.75 7.02
CA HIS A 94 6.87 -1.07 8.04
C HIS A 94 8.36 -1.48 7.96
N PRO A 95 9.00 -1.39 6.77
CA PRO A 95 10.36 -1.92 6.57
C PRO A 95 11.38 -1.32 7.53
N ASP A 96 11.38 0.01 7.70
CA ASP A 96 12.36 0.69 8.55
C ASP A 96 12.23 0.25 10.03
N GLY A 97 10.99 0.09 10.53
CA GLY A 97 10.74 -0.43 11.88
C GLY A 97 11.07 -1.92 12.02
N TYR A 98 10.87 -2.69 10.96
CA TYR A 98 11.24 -4.10 10.90
C TYR A 98 12.75 -4.29 11.01
N GLU A 99 13.53 -3.53 10.22
CA GLU A 99 14.99 -3.50 10.28
C GLU A 99 15.49 -3.08 11.67
N ALA A 100 14.91 -2.03 12.25
CA ALA A 100 15.28 -1.55 13.58
C ALA A 100 15.06 -2.59 14.69
N THR A 101 13.93 -3.31 14.67
CA THR A 101 13.61 -4.32 15.69
C THR A 101 14.40 -5.62 15.51
N HIS A 102 14.66 -6.04 14.27
CA HIS A 102 15.30 -7.34 13.97
C HIS A 102 16.81 -7.23 13.71
N GLY A 103 17.35 -6.02 13.54
CA GLY A 103 18.76 -5.80 13.23
C GLY A 103 19.18 -6.36 11.86
N VAL A 104 18.26 -6.34 10.89
CA VAL A 104 18.49 -6.84 9.53
C VAL A 104 18.35 -5.70 8.52
N THR A 105 18.84 -5.91 7.30
CA THR A 105 18.59 -5.04 6.16
C THR A 105 17.74 -5.78 5.14
N LEU A 106 16.60 -5.20 4.79
CA LEU A 106 15.68 -5.70 3.78
C LEU A 106 16.21 -5.35 2.38
N THR A 107 15.77 -6.14 1.41
CA THR A 107 16.13 -5.99 0.00
C THR A 107 14.88 -6.08 -0.85
N ALA A 108 14.94 -5.66 -2.12
CA ALA A 108 13.84 -5.85 -3.05
C ALA A 108 13.34 -7.31 -3.17
N ALA A 109 14.15 -8.30 -2.80
CA ALA A 109 13.76 -9.71 -2.83
C ALA A 109 12.82 -10.12 -1.68
N ASN A 110 12.80 -9.39 -0.57
CA ASN A 110 12.07 -9.77 0.64
C ASN A 110 11.15 -8.66 1.20
N SER A 111 11.09 -7.50 0.54
CA SER A 111 10.17 -6.40 0.84
C SER A 111 9.73 -5.70 -0.45
N HIS A 112 8.41 -5.66 -0.69
CA HIS A 112 7.82 -4.91 -1.79
C HIS A 112 8.01 -3.40 -1.63
N ALA A 113 7.97 -2.86 -0.40
CA ALA A 113 8.24 -1.43 -0.18
C ALA A 113 9.68 -1.06 -0.55
N VAL A 114 10.66 -1.92 -0.24
CA VAL A 114 12.06 -1.71 -0.66
C VAL A 114 12.17 -1.84 -2.18
N ALA A 115 11.55 -2.86 -2.79
CA ALA A 115 11.54 -3.03 -4.24
C ALA A 115 10.92 -1.83 -4.98
N GLU A 116 9.83 -1.28 -4.44
CA GLU A 116 9.18 -0.09 -4.95
C GLU A 116 10.08 1.14 -4.82
N ARG A 117 10.73 1.33 -3.67
CA ARG A 117 11.68 2.44 -3.44
C ARG A 117 12.82 2.40 -4.45
N GLU A 118 13.48 1.24 -4.59
CA GLU A 118 14.55 1.04 -5.56
C GLU A 118 14.09 1.29 -7.00
N PHE A 119 12.87 0.87 -7.36
CA PHE A 119 12.29 1.12 -8.68
C PHE A 119 12.16 2.63 -8.95
N TRP A 120 11.56 3.39 -8.04
CA TRP A 120 11.38 4.83 -8.23
C TRP A 120 12.69 5.63 -8.20
N GLU A 121 13.69 5.16 -7.44
CA GLU A 121 15.02 5.76 -7.45
C GLU A 121 15.75 5.52 -8.77
N ARG A 122 15.69 4.29 -9.30
CA ARG A 122 16.28 3.94 -10.59
C ARG A 122 15.65 4.72 -11.75
N HIS A 123 14.34 4.98 -11.66
CA HIS A 123 13.54 5.60 -12.72
C HIS A 123 13.19 7.06 -12.42
N ILE A 124 13.98 7.75 -11.60
CA ILE A 124 13.71 9.13 -11.20
C ILE A 124 13.72 10.12 -12.38
N GLU A 125 14.49 9.82 -13.43
CA GLU A 125 14.56 10.63 -14.66
C GLU A 125 13.72 10.06 -15.80
N ASP A 126 13.07 8.91 -15.58
CA ASP A 126 12.27 8.24 -16.59
C ASP A 126 10.78 8.59 -16.46
N PHE A 127 10.05 8.45 -17.56
CA PHE A 127 8.60 8.56 -17.55
C PHE A 127 7.99 7.22 -17.15
N VAL A 128 7.24 7.20 -16.05
CA VAL A 128 6.51 6.01 -15.59
C VAL A 128 5.02 6.21 -15.76
N VAL A 129 4.36 5.22 -16.37
CA VAL A 129 2.92 5.22 -16.65
C VAL A 129 2.11 5.36 -15.36
N ARG A 130 1.09 6.23 -15.41
CA ARG A 130 0.15 6.53 -14.33
C ARG A 130 -1.24 5.99 -14.62
N SER A 131 -1.70 6.20 -15.85
CA SER A 131 -2.99 5.70 -16.34
C SER A 131 -2.85 5.22 -17.77
N ALA A 132 -3.71 4.28 -18.14
CA ALA A 132 -3.71 3.68 -19.46
C ALA A 132 -5.14 3.51 -19.98
N TRP A 133 -5.28 3.61 -21.29
CA TRP A 133 -6.52 3.47 -22.03
C TRP A 133 -6.30 2.51 -23.20
N GLY A 134 -7.29 1.64 -23.43
CA GLY A 134 -7.27 0.76 -24.60
C GLY A 134 -7.73 1.46 -25.88
N ASP A 135 -7.64 0.74 -26.99
CA ASP A 135 -8.05 1.15 -28.34
C ASP A 135 -9.56 1.46 -28.50
N HIS A 136 -10.37 1.16 -27.48
CA HIS A 136 -11.77 1.57 -27.41
C HIS A 136 -11.96 3.08 -27.19
N MET A 137 -10.90 3.82 -26.87
CA MET A 137 -10.91 5.29 -26.81
C MET A 137 -10.62 5.90 -28.19
N ALA A 138 -11.26 7.01 -28.50
CA ALA A 138 -11.21 7.64 -29.82
C ALA A 138 -9.78 8.02 -30.24
N TRP A 139 -8.97 8.47 -29.27
CA TRP A 139 -7.60 8.93 -29.50
C TRP A 139 -6.54 7.81 -29.53
N VAL A 140 -6.89 6.56 -29.17
CA VAL A 140 -5.93 5.45 -29.07
C VAL A 140 -6.05 4.57 -30.32
N PRO A 141 -5.07 4.53 -31.24
CA PRO A 141 -5.14 3.68 -32.44
C PRO A 141 -5.29 2.19 -32.11
N GLU A 142 -5.89 1.42 -33.03
CA GLU A 142 -5.99 -0.04 -32.89
C GLU A 142 -4.60 -0.68 -32.78
N GLY A 143 -4.44 -1.63 -31.86
CA GLY A 143 -3.15 -2.26 -31.57
C GLY A 143 -2.23 -1.46 -30.64
N PHE A 144 -2.70 -0.34 -30.09
CA PHE A 144 -1.97 0.48 -29.11
C PHE A 144 -2.72 0.60 -27.78
N VAL A 145 -1.95 0.97 -26.76
CA VAL A 145 -2.43 1.43 -25.47
C VAL A 145 -2.00 2.89 -25.36
N GLY A 146 -2.97 3.77 -25.18
CA GLY A 146 -2.71 5.16 -24.87
C GLY A 146 -2.38 5.27 -23.39
N VAL A 147 -1.30 5.94 -23.05
CA VAL A 147 -0.86 6.08 -21.66
C VAL A 147 -0.56 7.53 -21.32
N ILE A 148 -0.79 7.88 -20.07
CA ILE A 148 -0.25 9.11 -19.48
C ILE A 148 0.85 8.70 -18.52
N ALA A 149 2.03 9.28 -18.68
CA ALA A 149 3.20 8.99 -17.87
C ALA A 149 3.74 10.28 -17.25
N GLY A 150 4.23 10.18 -16.02
CA GLY A 150 4.84 11.29 -15.30
C GLY A 150 6.30 10.99 -15.01
N ILE A 151 7.14 12.02 -15.13
CA ILE A 151 8.56 11.94 -14.74
C ILE A 151 8.72 12.13 -13.22
N GLY A 152 9.76 11.54 -12.64
CA GLY A 152 10.11 11.75 -11.25
C GLY A 152 9.68 10.62 -10.30
N ARG A 153 9.62 10.96 -9.02
CA ARG A 153 9.30 10.02 -7.93
C ARG A 153 7.84 9.56 -7.98
N ARG A 154 7.50 8.61 -7.12
CA ARG A 154 6.10 8.24 -6.86
C ARG A 154 5.29 9.50 -6.50
N PRO A 155 4.19 9.79 -7.21
CA PRO A 155 3.46 11.02 -7.06
C PRO A 155 2.69 10.95 -5.76
N VAL A 156 2.78 12.02 -4.98
CA VAL A 156 1.95 12.20 -3.81
C VAL A 156 0.58 12.68 -4.29
N CYS A 157 -0.50 12.22 -3.65
CA CYS A 157 -1.85 12.69 -4.00
C CYS A 157 -1.90 14.22 -3.98
N GLY A 158 -2.41 14.82 -5.05
CA GLY A 158 -2.55 16.28 -5.18
C GLY A 158 -1.28 17.05 -5.57
N SER A 159 -0.12 16.40 -5.78
CA SER A 159 1.06 17.12 -6.28
C SER A 159 0.90 17.50 -7.76
N PRO A 160 1.33 18.70 -8.20
CA PRO A 160 1.42 19.02 -9.63
C PRO A 160 2.24 17.98 -10.38
N ARG A 161 1.83 17.63 -11.59
CA ARG A 161 2.47 16.57 -12.37
C ARG A 161 2.89 17.09 -13.72
N GLU A 162 4.16 16.91 -14.06
CA GLU A 162 4.58 16.98 -15.46
C GLU A 162 4.24 15.64 -16.12
N GLU A 163 3.01 15.57 -16.64
CA GLU A 163 2.48 14.39 -17.31
C GLU A 163 2.48 14.59 -18.83
N ARG A 164 2.82 13.53 -19.55
CA ARG A 164 2.84 13.49 -21.02
C ARG A 164 2.09 12.26 -21.52
N TYR A 165 1.53 12.38 -22.72
CA TYR A 165 0.78 11.31 -23.36
C TYR A 165 1.69 10.53 -24.32
N PHE A 166 1.61 9.21 -24.27
CA PHE A 166 2.35 8.33 -25.15
C PHE A 166 1.45 7.24 -25.75
N LEU A 167 1.88 6.70 -26.88
CA LEU A 167 1.32 5.49 -27.48
C LEU A 167 2.31 4.34 -27.32
N VAL A 168 1.87 3.29 -26.62
CA VAL A 168 2.63 2.07 -26.40
C VAL A 168 2.01 0.93 -27.22
N PRO A 169 2.77 0.13 -27.97
CA PRO A 169 2.22 -1.04 -28.65
C PRO A 169 1.53 -1.99 -27.65
N ALA A 170 0.31 -2.45 -27.96
CA ALA A 170 -0.47 -3.28 -27.03
C ALA A 170 0.21 -4.63 -26.71
N SER A 171 1.04 -5.14 -27.62
CA SER A 171 1.84 -6.35 -27.40
C SER A 171 2.96 -6.18 -26.35
N GLU A 172 3.39 -4.94 -26.14
CA GLU A 172 4.49 -4.56 -25.24
C GLU A 172 3.98 -4.10 -23.88
N TYR A 173 2.83 -3.42 -23.84
CA TYR A 173 2.28 -2.88 -22.60
C TYR A 173 1.85 -4.01 -21.63
N ARG A 174 2.64 -4.20 -20.57
CA ARG A 174 2.33 -5.10 -19.45
C ARG A 174 2.64 -4.37 -18.15
N LEU A 175 1.62 -4.16 -17.33
CA LEU A 175 1.81 -3.50 -16.05
C LEU A 175 2.61 -4.44 -15.12
N GLY A 176 3.83 -4.04 -14.78
CA GLY A 176 4.65 -4.71 -13.78
C GLY A 176 4.19 -4.37 -12.36
N SER A 177 4.83 -4.99 -11.36
CA SER A 177 4.49 -4.78 -9.94
C SER A 177 4.64 -3.34 -9.46
N HIS A 178 5.55 -2.56 -10.07
CA HIS A 178 5.84 -1.18 -9.66
C HIS A 178 5.49 -0.12 -10.72
N GLY A 179 5.05 -0.55 -11.91
CA GLY A 179 4.69 0.34 -13.02
C GLY A 179 5.22 -0.13 -14.38
N PHE A 180 5.05 0.73 -15.40
CA PHE A 180 5.59 0.55 -16.74
C PHE A 180 6.40 1.79 -17.12
N VAL A 181 7.66 1.60 -17.53
CA VAL A 181 8.57 2.69 -17.90
C VAL A 181 8.47 2.93 -19.40
N ILE A 182 8.38 4.20 -19.79
CA ILE A 182 8.32 4.63 -21.18
C ILE A 182 9.73 4.64 -21.79
N ASP A 183 9.88 3.97 -22.92
CA ASP A 183 11.06 4.05 -23.76
C ASP A 183 10.80 5.10 -24.85
N ARG A 184 11.45 6.27 -24.73
CA ARG A 184 11.27 7.41 -25.65
C ARG A 184 11.75 7.11 -27.09
N ALA A 185 12.54 6.06 -27.31
CA ALA A 185 12.94 5.64 -28.65
C ALA A 185 11.87 4.77 -29.33
N ARG A 186 10.96 4.18 -28.56
CA ARG A 186 9.98 3.20 -29.05
C ARG A 186 8.52 3.63 -28.87
N HIS A 187 8.24 4.45 -27.86
CA HIS A 187 6.90 4.91 -27.50
C HIS A 187 6.74 6.35 -27.95
N ALA A 188 5.80 6.58 -28.87
CA ALA A 188 5.60 7.90 -29.47
C ALA A 188 4.90 8.84 -28.49
N GLU A 189 5.51 9.99 -28.21
CA GLU A 189 4.86 11.10 -27.49
C GLU A 189 3.81 11.75 -28.40
N ILE A 190 2.63 12.01 -27.86
CA ILE A 190 1.53 12.67 -28.56
C ILE A 190 1.05 13.89 -27.77
N PRO A 191 0.45 14.90 -28.44
CA PRO A 191 -0.21 15.98 -27.73
C PRO A 191 -1.37 15.42 -26.88
N ALA A 192 -1.67 16.11 -25.77
CA ALA A 192 -2.78 15.73 -24.91
C ALA A 192 -4.10 15.70 -25.71
N PRO A 193 -4.88 14.62 -25.65
CA PRO A 193 -6.17 14.55 -26.33
C PRO A 193 -7.17 15.51 -25.68
N THR A 194 -8.02 16.15 -26.49
CA THR A 194 -9.05 17.09 -26.02
C THR A 194 -10.00 16.45 -25.00
N ASN A 195 -10.33 15.16 -25.19
CA ASN A 195 -11.08 14.36 -24.24
C ASN A 195 -10.49 12.94 -24.14
N PRO A 196 -9.66 12.64 -23.12
CA PRO A 196 -9.06 11.32 -22.94
C PRO A 196 -10.08 10.18 -22.73
N HIS A 197 -11.31 10.51 -22.33
CA HIS A 197 -12.37 9.55 -22.03
C HIS A 197 -13.39 9.39 -23.16
N GLU A 198 -13.21 10.07 -24.29
CA GLU A 198 -14.07 9.91 -25.45
C GLU A 198 -13.92 8.51 -26.04
N ARG A 199 -15.02 7.77 -26.12
CA ARG A 199 -15.03 6.43 -26.70
C ARG A 199 -15.11 6.49 -28.22
N ARG A 200 -14.42 5.58 -28.88
CA ARG A 200 -14.55 5.38 -30.33
C ARG A 200 -15.98 4.97 -30.64
N GLN A 201 -16.64 5.72 -31.52
CA GLN A 201 -17.96 5.35 -32.04
C GLN A 201 -17.79 4.08 -32.90
N ARG A 202 -18.55 3.02 -32.58
CA ARG A 202 -18.59 1.83 -33.43
C ARG A 202 -19.42 2.18 -34.67
N ALA A 203 -18.88 1.91 -35.85
CA ALA A 203 -19.69 1.87 -37.06
C ALA A 203 -20.79 0.81 -36.86
N ALA A 204 -22.04 1.19 -37.11
CA ALA A 204 -23.20 0.31 -37.02
C ALA A 204 -23.16 -0.78 -38.10
#